data_AF-A0A7X1YCI6-F1
#
_entry.id   AF-A0A7X1YCI6-F1
#
_cell.length_a   1.000
_cell.length_b   1.000
_cell.length_c   1.000
_cell.angle_alpha   90.00
_cell.angle_beta   90.00
_cell.angle_gamma   90.00
#
_symmetry.space_group_name_H-M   'P 1'
#
loop_
_entity.id
_entity.type
_entity.pdbx_description
1 polymer ?
#
loop_
_entity_poly.entity_id
_entity_poly.type
_entity_poly.pdbx_seq_one_letter_code
_entity_poly.pdbx_strand_id
1 'polypeptide(L)' 'MSELRLDPVSEQSIDWMVKLRANTPDAALLERFNAWLAADPAHVHAWDTLQKRLGGSFNTVRALDRRLPGQAGEAR' A
#
# COMPACT_ATOMS: atom_id res chain seq x y z
N MET A 1 -20.51 1.06 17.25
CA MET A 1 -19.99 -0.25 17.71
C MET A 1 -19.81 -1.15 16.51
N SER A 2 -18.60 -1.18 15.95
CA SER A 2 -18.06 -2.23 15.09
C SER A 2 -16.60 -1.84 14.94
N GLU A 3 -15.80 -2.16 15.95
CA GLU A 3 -14.37 -2.19 15.79
C GLU A 3 -14.13 -3.16 14.63
N LEU A 4 -13.84 -2.62 13.44
CA LEU A 4 -13.31 -3.38 12.32
C LEU A 4 -11.97 -3.92 12.81
N ARG A 5 -11.99 -5.02 13.57
CA ARG A 5 -10.80 -5.83 13.82
C ARG A 5 -10.34 -6.22 12.43
N LEU A 6 -9.33 -5.52 11.94
CA LEU A 6 -8.63 -5.99 10.75
C LEU A 6 -8.25 -7.43 11.04
N ASP A 7 -8.46 -8.28 10.05
CA ASP A 7 -7.92 -9.63 10.10
C ASP A 7 -6.40 -9.53 10.32
N PRO A 8 -5.79 -10.36 11.18
CA PRO A 8 -4.35 -10.30 11.47
C PRO A 8 -3.48 -10.38 10.21
N VAL A 9 -3.97 -10.98 9.12
CA VAL A 9 -3.27 -11.00 7.83
C VAL A 9 -3.29 -9.63 7.13
N SER A 10 -4.38 -8.88 7.29
CA SER A 10 -4.50 -7.52 6.76
C SER A 10 -3.59 -6.56 7.50
N GLU A 11 -3.46 -6.70 8.82
CA GLU A 11 -2.50 -5.93 9.62
C GLU A 11 -1.05 -6.20 9.19
N GLN A 12 -0.68 -7.47 9.01
CA GLN A 12 0.64 -7.87 8.51
C GLN A 12 0.92 -7.30 7.11
N SER A 13 -0.08 -7.26 6.23
CA SER A 13 0.06 -6.67 4.89
C SER A 13 0.39 -5.18 4.97
N ILE A 14 -0.22 -4.44 5.91
CA ILE A 14 0.07 -3.02 6.12
C ILE A 14 1.49 -2.83 6.68
N ASP A 15 1.90 -3.67 7.64
CA ASP A 15 3.25 -3.65 8.20
C ASP A 15 4.33 -3.92 7.11
N TRP A 16 4.10 -4.91 6.24
CA TRP A 16 4.96 -5.17 5.08
C TRP A 16 5.06 -3.96 4.16
N MET A 17 3.97 -3.24 3.93
CA MET A 17 3.99 -2.04 3.11
C MET A 17 4.83 -0.92 3.73
N VAL A 18 4.70 -0.71 5.04
CA VAL A 18 5.50 0.29 5.75
C VAL A 18 6.97 -0.09 5.67
N LYS A 19 7.33 -1.35 5.92
CA LYS A 19 8.70 -1.85 5.81
C LYS A 19 9.29 -1.66 4.41
N LEU A 20 8.52 -1.94 3.36
CA LEU A 20 8.95 -1.76 1.97
C LEU A 20 9.08 -0.29 1.56
N ARG A 21 8.35 0.63 2.20
CA ARG A 21 8.40 2.07 1.90
C ARG A 21 9.34 2.87 2.80
N ALA A 22 9.68 2.35 3.97
CA ALA A 22 10.47 3.06 4.98
C ALA A 22 11.96 3.20 4.61
N ASN A 23 12.48 2.36 3.71
CA ASN A 23 13.88 2.43 3.26
C ASN A 23 14.05 1.86 1.84
N THR A 24 15.24 2.03 1.25
CA THR A 24 15.62 1.30 0.02
C THR A 24 15.32 -0.19 0.22
N PRO A 25 14.50 -0.83 -0.65
CA PRO A 25 14.12 -2.21 -0.44
C PRO A 25 15.37 -3.12 -0.49
N ASP A 26 15.76 -3.64 0.67
CA ASP A 26 16.83 -4.62 0.79
C ASP A 26 16.41 -5.96 0.16
N ALA A 27 17.34 -6.64 -0.52
CA ALA A 27 17.07 -7.94 -1.12
C ALA A 27 16.56 -8.96 -0.08
N ALA A 28 17.13 -8.92 1.14
CA ALA A 28 16.69 -9.76 2.26
C ALA A 28 15.25 -9.48 2.72
N LEU A 29 14.78 -8.23 2.57
CA LEU A 29 13.39 -7.86 2.89
C LEU A 29 12.44 -8.45 1.85
N LEU A 30 12.80 -8.39 0.57
CA LEU A 30 12.04 -8.98 -0.53
C LEU A 30 11.95 -10.50 -0.41
N GLU A 31 13.03 -11.18 -0.04
CA GLU A 31 13.02 -12.63 0.19
C GLU A 31 12.09 -13.03 1.35
N ARG A 32 12.15 -12.31 2.48
CA ARG A 32 11.24 -12.56 3.62
C ARG A 32 9.79 -12.27 3.26
N PHE A 33 9.54 -11.24 2.46
CA PHE A 33 8.21 -10.94 1.96
C PHE A 33 7.67 -12.06 1.05
N ASN A 34 8.48 -12.56 0.12
CA ASN A 34 8.11 -13.70 -0.73
C ASN A 34 7.87 -14.98 0.10
N ALA A 35 8.69 -15.24 1.11
CA ALA A 35 8.47 -16.37 2.03
C ALA A 35 7.15 -16.22 2.81
N TRP A 36 6.80 -15.01 3.25
CA TRP A 36 5.53 -14.73 3.91
C TRP A 36 4.34 -14.94 2.97
N LEU A 37 4.41 -14.50 1.71
CA LEU A 37 3.37 -14.76 0.71
C LEU A 37 3.21 -16.25 0.40
N ALA A 38 4.32 -17.00 0.34
CA ALA A 38 4.31 -18.43 0.07
C ALA A 38 3.81 -19.27 1.27
N ALA A 39 3.81 -18.69 2.48
CA ALA A 39 3.40 -19.39 3.69
C ALA A 39 1.90 -19.66 3.74
N ASP A 40 1.06 -18.76 3.21
CA ASP A 40 -0.40 -18.93 3.22
C ASP A 40 -1.09 -18.20 2.05
N PRO A 41 -2.03 -18.82 1.33
CA PRO A 41 -2.78 -18.16 0.26
C PRO A 41 -3.62 -16.97 0.74
N ALA A 42 -4.02 -16.90 2.02
CA ALA A 42 -4.69 -15.74 2.59
C ALA A 42 -3.78 -14.51 2.62
N HIS A 43 -2.47 -14.69 2.81
CA HIS A 43 -1.49 -13.60 2.75
C HIS A 43 -1.46 -12.97 1.35
N VAL A 44 -1.48 -13.80 0.31
CA VAL A 44 -1.56 -13.35 -1.09
C VAL A 44 -2.85 -12.57 -1.33
N HIS A 45 -3.99 -13.07 -0.86
CA HIS A 45 -5.29 -12.43 -1.06
C HIS A 45 -5.41 -11.09 -0.33
N ALA A 46 -4.89 -10.99 0.90
CA ALA A 46 -4.87 -9.74 1.65
C ALA A 46 -3.92 -8.72 1.02
N TRP A 47 -2.74 -9.15 0.57
CA TRP A 47 -1.78 -8.29 -0.13
C TRP A 47 -2.34 -7.78 -1.46
N ASP A 48 -2.99 -8.63 -2.26
CA ASP A 48 -3.69 -8.24 -3.48
C ASP A 48 -4.84 -7.27 -3.21
N THR A 49 -5.66 -7.53 -2.19
CA THR A 49 -6.76 -6.64 -1.78
C THR A 49 -6.23 -5.28 -1.34
N LEU A 50 -5.14 -5.25 -0.55
CA LEU A 50 -4.47 -4.03 -0.13
C LEU A 50 -3.95 -3.25 -1.33
N GLN A 51 -3.27 -3.92 -2.27
CA GLN A 51 -2.80 -3.31 -3.51
C GLN A 51 -3.93 -2.79 -4.40
N LYS A 52 -5.07 -3.47 -4.49
CA LYS A 52 -6.25 -3.00 -5.25
C LYS A 52 -6.89 -1.77 -4.62
N ARG A 53 -7.05 -1.76 -3.29
CA ARG A 53 -7.58 -0.60 -2.55
C ARG A 53 -6.67 0.61 -2.69
N LEU A 54 -5.36 0.39 -2.60
CA LEU A 54 -4.38 1.45 -2.79
C LEU A 54 -4.27 1.85 -4.26
N GLY A 55 -4.25 0.93 -5.22
CA GLY A 55 -4.22 1.24 -6.65
C GLY A 55 -5.46 2.02 -7.11
N GLY A 56 -6.64 1.70 -6.57
CA GLY A 56 -7.88 2.43 -6.84
C GLY A 56 -7.94 3.82 -6.18
N SER A 57 -7.47 3.94 -4.93
CA SER A 57 -7.54 5.20 -4.17
C SER A 57 -6.33 6.11 -4.43
N PHE A 58 -5.14 5.54 -4.59
CA PHE A 58 -3.91 6.27 -4.95
C PHE A 58 -3.91 6.73 -6.39
N ASN A 59 -4.65 6.12 -7.33
CA ASN A 59 -4.77 6.74 -8.66
C ASN A 59 -5.49 8.09 -8.55
N THR A 60 -6.57 8.16 -7.76
CA THR A 60 -7.27 9.40 -7.44
C THR A 60 -6.38 10.38 -6.66
N VAL A 61 -5.68 9.94 -5.61
CA VAL A 61 -4.78 10.81 -4.83
C VAL A 61 -3.58 11.30 -5.65
N ARG A 62 -2.98 10.45 -6.49
CA ARG A 62 -1.87 10.83 -7.40
C ARG A 62 -2.37 11.71 -8.55
N ALA A 63 -3.60 11.54 -9.01
CA ALA A 63 -4.23 12.44 -9.99
C ALA A 63 -4.55 13.80 -9.37
N LEU A 64 -4.91 13.87 -8.08
CA LEU A 64 -5.05 15.12 -7.34
C LEU A 64 -3.70 15.78 -7.03
N ASP A 65 -2.70 15.02 -6.59
CA ASP A 65 -1.33 15.50 -6.32
C ASP A 65 -0.66 16.04 -7.61
N ARG A 66 -0.83 15.33 -8.74
CA ARG A 66 -0.37 15.81 -10.05
C ARG A 66 -1.14 17.03 -10.57
N ARG A 67 -2.33 17.34 -10.03
CA ARG A 67 -3.08 18.58 -10.33
C ARG A 67 -2.62 19.77 -9.48
N LEU A 68 -1.79 19.57 -8.46
CA LEU A 68 -1.34 20.63 -7.54
C LEU A 68 0.09 21.19 -7.74
N PRO A 69 0.77 21.11 -8.90
CA PRO A 69 1.88 22.02 -9.18
C PRO A 69 1.35 23.28 -9.91
N GLY A 70 1.10 24.36 -9.16
CA GLY A 70 1.17 25.74 -9.69
C GLY A 70 -0.03 26.35 -10.43
N GLN A 71 -1.25 25.80 -10.35
CA GLN A 71 -2.42 26.41 -11.00
C GLN A 71 -3.08 27.50 -10.14
N ALA A 72 -2.43 28.66 -10.06
CA ALA A 72 -3.06 29.98 -10.03
C ALA A 72 -1.99 31.09 -10.20
N GLY A 73 -1.05 30.88 -11.12
CA GLY A 73 -0.50 32.01 -11.85
C GLY A 73 -1.45 32.30 -13.01
N GLU A 74 -1.81 33.57 -13.16
CA GLU A 74 -2.19 34.19 -14.44
C GLU A 74 -3.67 34.09 -14.85
N ALA A 75 -4.46 35.05 -14.37
CA ALA A 75 -5.40 35.80 -15.22
C ALA A 75 -5.88 37.06 -14.49
N ARG A 76 -5.12 38.16 -14.59
CA ARG A 76 -5.65 39.47 -14.97
C ARG A 76 -4.55 40.48 -15.25
#